data_AF-A0A6C0CMB1-F1
#
_entry.id   AF-A0A6C0CMB1-F1
#
_cell.length_a   1.000
_cell.length_b   1.000
_cell.length_c   1.000
_cell.angle_alpha   90.00
_cell.angle_beta   90.00
_cell.angle_gamma   90.00
#
_symmetry.space_group_name_H-M   'P 1'
#
loop_
_entity.id
_entity.type
_entity.pdbx_description
1 polymer ?
#
loop_
_entity_poly.entity_id
_entity_poly.type
_entity_poly.pdbx_seq_one_letter_code
_entity_poly.pdbx_strand_id
1 'polypeptide(L)'
;MALIFHDLSDLNKNFNGAKTFHAFKTKPFEKEVSWMTKGKNPKKITKTVTSMHYIPEFASPEAEETVKYGTFFWKHDGSCSLARLDDNNRLELLKRYDIKPDKKTGEFRDAEDDWIICGNHPKPEAGGPVTHWPVFRPIDRKGDKHHLAAEKLAQQYIDSHPDASSLPRQFTCEIMGTKFNYKPCDPMDDHPGVLVPHNLVEVDIHSDERTYWGILSVLQTYPTCEGLVVYPANPDLPPLKIRRDVYPGLEWPAKDVEPWQTSIKVAMIPYVTTGELAWNDLPTGDKVDGAV
;
A
#
# COMPACT_ATOMS: atom_id res chain seq x y z
N MET A 1 1.85 6.78 -23.31
CA MET A 1 2.31 5.79 -22.31
C MET A 1 1.19 4.76 -22.22
N ALA A 2 1.36 3.58 -22.81
CA ALA A 2 0.37 2.50 -22.74
C ALA A 2 0.64 1.76 -21.42
N LEU A 3 -0.30 1.74 -20.46
CA LEU A 3 -0.10 0.86 -19.31
C LEU A 3 -0.53 -0.56 -19.68
N ILE A 4 0.34 -1.48 -19.31
CA ILE A 4 0.13 -2.91 -19.47
C ILE A 4 -0.69 -3.34 -18.27
N PHE A 5 -1.94 -3.72 -18.50
CA PHE A 5 -2.70 -4.46 -17.50
C PHE A 5 -2.18 -5.89 -17.49
N HIS A 6 -1.61 -6.29 -16.36
CA HIS A 6 -1.34 -7.70 -16.10
C HIS A 6 -2.63 -8.34 -15.59
N ASP A 7 -3.07 -9.40 -16.27
CA ASP A 7 -4.08 -10.30 -15.72
C ASP A 7 -3.55 -10.88 -14.40
N LEU A 8 -4.28 -10.65 -13.31
CA LEU A 8 -3.88 -11.08 -11.96
C LEU A 8 -3.89 -12.60 -11.82
N SER A 9 -4.44 -13.36 -12.78
CA SER A 9 -4.24 -14.80 -12.86
C SER A 9 -2.76 -15.20 -12.94
N ASP A 10 -1.92 -14.32 -13.51
CA ASP A 10 -0.48 -14.55 -13.68
C ASP A 10 0.37 -13.98 -12.54
N LEU A 11 -0.17 -13.00 -11.77
CA LEU A 11 0.46 -12.42 -10.56
C LEU A 11 0.15 -13.21 -9.28
N ASN A 12 -0.54 -14.35 -9.40
CA ASN A 12 -0.97 -15.19 -8.29
C ASN A 12 0.17 -15.97 -7.61
N LYS A 13 1.41 -15.53 -7.78
CA LYS A 13 2.60 -16.10 -7.15
C LYS A 13 3.37 -14.98 -6.47
N ASN A 14 3.21 -14.91 -5.15
CA ASN A 14 4.18 -14.36 -4.19
C ASN A 14 3.96 -12.97 -3.56
N PHE A 15 2.78 -12.34 -3.56
CA PHE A 15 2.58 -11.23 -2.58
C PHE A 15 2.33 -11.80 -1.17
N ASN A 16 3.39 -12.30 -0.55
CA ASN A 16 3.32 -13.13 0.66
C ASN A 16 2.87 -12.40 1.93
N GLY A 17 2.67 -11.07 1.87
CA GLY A 17 2.17 -10.25 2.98
C GLY A 17 3.05 -10.21 4.25
N ALA A 18 3.95 -11.18 4.44
CA ALA A 18 4.98 -11.27 5.44
C ALA A 18 5.97 -10.11 5.23
N LYS A 19 6.10 -9.28 6.26
CA LYS A 19 7.14 -8.25 6.29
C LYS A 19 8.47 -8.96 6.47
N THR A 20 9.31 -9.09 5.43
CA THR A 20 10.79 -9.04 5.51
C THR A 20 11.50 -9.69 4.31
N PHE A 21 11.47 -9.04 3.14
CA PHE A 21 12.63 -9.14 2.23
C PHE A 21 12.97 -7.72 1.76
N HIS A 22 14.04 -7.19 2.34
CA HIS A 22 14.59 -5.89 1.97
C HIS A 22 15.59 -6.08 0.84
N ALA A 23 15.63 -5.15 -0.10
CA ALA A 23 16.62 -5.17 -1.18
C ALA A 23 18.06 -4.99 -0.65
N PHE A 24 18.24 -4.11 0.35
CA PHE A 24 19.54 -3.72 0.87
C PHE A 24 19.72 -4.19 2.31
N LYS A 25 20.97 -4.42 2.70
CA LYS A 25 21.32 -4.69 4.10
C LYS A 25 20.93 -3.50 4.96
N THR A 26 20.57 -3.79 6.21
CA THR A 26 20.19 -2.78 7.19
C THR A 26 21.15 -2.77 8.37
N LYS A 27 21.48 -1.58 8.87
CA LYS A 27 22.14 -1.38 10.18
C LYS A 27 21.15 -0.76 11.17
N PRO A 28 21.09 -1.27 12.41
CA PRO A 28 20.31 -0.63 13.46
C PRO A 28 20.97 0.69 13.85
N PHE A 29 20.16 1.66 14.24
CA PHE A 29 20.60 2.90 14.86
C PHE A 29 19.59 3.33 15.92
N GLU A 30 20.06 4.05 16.93
CA GLU A 30 19.19 4.59 17.96
C GLU A 30 18.71 5.99 17.57
N LYS A 31 17.41 6.25 17.76
CA LYS A 31 16.85 7.58 17.63
C LYS A 31 15.92 7.88 18.79
N GLU A 32 15.90 9.12 19.23
CA GLU A 32 14.91 9.58 20.20
C GLU A 32 13.60 9.92 19.47
N VAL A 33 12.52 9.27 19.88
CA VAL A 33 11.18 9.61 19.43
C VAL A 33 10.42 10.22 20.60
N SER A 34 9.86 11.40 20.36
CA SER A 34 9.03 12.09 21.33
C SER A 34 7.58 12.09 20.87
N TRP A 35 6.65 11.82 21.78
CA TRP A 35 5.21 12.01 21.53
C TRP A 35 4.52 12.61 22.75
N MET A 36 3.37 13.25 22.52
CA MET A 36 2.54 13.80 23.58
C MET A 36 1.49 12.77 24.01
N THR A 37 1.30 12.57 25.32
CA THR A 37 0.19 11.76 25.83
C THR A 37 -1.16 12.41 25.53
N LYS A 38 -2.17 11.61 25.16
CA LYS A 38 -3.55 12.10 25.07
C LYS A 38 -4.13 12.32 26.47
N GLY A 39 -4.83 13.44 26.71
CA GLY A 39 -5.50 13.72 27.99
C GLY A 39 -5.54 15.21 28.34
N LYS A 40 -6.19 15.57 29.45
CA LYS A 40 -6.35 16.95 29.92
C LYS A 40 -5.02 17.66 30.22
N ASN A 41 -3.98 16.90 30.59
CA ASN A 41 -2.62 17.40 30.83
C ASN A 41 -1.62 16.60 29.98
N PRO A 42 -1.43 16.98 28.71
CA PRO A 42 -0.54 16.26 27.80
C PRO A 42 0.91 16.39 28.27
N LYS A 43 1.60 15.25 28.44
CA LYS A 43 3.02 15.17 28.81
C LYS A 43 3.83 14.71 27.60
N LYS A 44 5.00 15.30 27.39
CA LYS A 44 5.97 14.81 26.42
C LYS A 44 6.65 13.56 26.98
N ILE A 45 6.52 12.45 26.26
CA ILE A 45 7.27 11.23 26.52
C ILE A 45 8.34 11.12 25.44
N THR A 46 9.59 11.04 25.85
CA THR A 46 10.72 10.71 24.96
C THR A 46 11.13 9.27 25.22
N LYS A 47 11.32 8.48 24.17
CA LYS A 47 11.98 7.17 24.25
C LYS A 47 13.03 7.04 23.17
N THR A 48 14.16 6.45 23.52
CA THR A 48 15.10 5.88 22.56
C THR A 48 14.46 4.65 21.93
N VAL A 49 14.38 4.63 20.61
CA VAL A 49 13.93 3.48 19.84
C VAL A 49 15.03 3.07 18.86
N THR A 50 15.24 1.77 18.71
CA THR A 50 16.08 1.23 17.66
C THR A 50 15.32 1.27 16.34
N SER A 51 15.86 1.98 15.37
CA SER A 51 15.38 2.07 14.00
C SER A 51 16.40 1.40 13.07
N MET A 52 16.10 1.24 11.79
CA MET A 52 16.99 0.61 10.81
C MET A 52 17.27 1.56 9.65
N HIS A 53 18.51 1.54 9.14
CA HIS A 53 18.89 2.23 7.91
C HIS A 53 19.49 1.26 6.91
N TYR A 54 19.24 1.49 5.62
CA TYR A 54 19.94 0.78 4.56
C TYR A 54 21.41 1.20 4.50
N ILE A 55 22.24 0.26 4.06
CA ILE A 55 23.64 0.49 3.68
C ILE A 55 23.82 0.13 2.21
N PRO A 56 24.87 0.61 1.52
CA PRO A 56 25.04 0.45 0.07
C PRO A 56 25.53 -0.97 -0.31
N GLU A 57 24.80 -1.97 0.15
CA GLU A 57 25.05 -3.40 -0.09
C GLU A 57 23.71 -4.13 -0.21
N PHE A 58 23.58 -5.03 -1.18
CA PHE A 58 22.39 -5.89 -1.30
C PHE A 58 22.29 -6.86 -0.11
N ALA A 59 21.05 -7.15 0.30
CA ALA A 59 20.78 -8.05 1.42
C ALA A 59 21.25 -9.49 1.15
N SER A 60 21.14 -9.92 -0.12
CA SER A 60 21.59 -11.23 -0.61
C SER A 60 21.81 -11.18 -2.13
N PRO A 61 22.42 -12.22 -2.74
CA PRO A 61 22.52 -12.34 -4.20
C PRO A 61 21.16 -12.37 -4.91
N GLU A 62 20.15 -13.03 -4.32
CA GLU A 62 18.79 -13.08 -4.87
C GLU A 62 18.15 -11.68 -4.84
N ALA A 63 18.45 -10.89 -3.80
CA ALA A 63 18.01 -9.51 -3.72
C ALA A 63 18.66 -8.64 -4.81
N GLU A 64 19.95 -8.84 -5.05
CA GLU A 64 20.68 -8.18 -6.14
C GLU A 64 20.09 -8.54 -7.51
N GLU A 65 19.83 -9.83 -7.76
CA GLU A 65 19.21 -10.31 -9.00
C GLU A 65 17.82 -9.69 -9.19
N THR A 66 16.99 -9.73 -8.15
CA THR A 66 15.64 -9.17 -8.19
C THR A 66 15.65 -7.67 -8.47
N VAL A 67 16.57 -6.91 -7.86
CA VAL A 67 16.68 -5.47 -8.13
C VAL A 67 17.23 -5.20 -9.53
N LYS A 68 18.21 -5.97 -10.00
CA LYS A 68 18.79 -5.76 -11.33
C LYS A 68 17.81 -6.06 -12.46
N TYR A 69 16.99 -7.10 -12.32
CA TYR A 69 16.18 -7.61 -13.43
C TYR A 69 14.66 -7.51 -13.22
N GLY A 70 14.22 -7.12 -12.02
CA GLY A 70 12.80 -7.02 -11.69
C GLY A 70 12.09 -5.80 -12.26
N THR A 71 10.77 -5.81 -12.06
CA THR A 71 9.85 -4.71 -12.38
C THR A 71 9.52 -3.94 -11.11
N PHE A 72 9.57 -2.61 -11.17
CA PHE A 72 9.36 -1.74 -10.03
C PHE A 72 7.99 -1.09 -10.08
N PHE A 73 7.28 -1.13 -8.95
CA PHE A 73 6.01 -0.43 -8.79
C PHE A 73 6.07 0.50 -7.59
N TRP A 74 5.37 1.63 -7.70
CA TRP A 74 5.17 2.55 -6.60
C TRP A 74 4.46 1.84 -5.44
N LYS A 75 5.03 1.92 -4.25
CA LYS A 75 4.34 1.55 -3.01
C LYS A 75 3.54 2.73 -2.46
N HIS A 76 2.22 2.64 -2.51
CA HIS A 76 1.33 3.66 -1.95
C HIS A 76 1.20 3.53 -0.42
N ASP A 77 0.92 4.65 0.25
CA ASP A 77 0.59 4.71 1.68
C ASP A 77 -0.92 4.78 1.91
N GLY A 78 -1.57 3.63 2.01
CA GLY A 78 -3.01 3.53 2.24
C GLY A 78 -3.42 2.40 3.16
N SER A 79 -4.72 2.16 3.23
CA SER A 79 -5.27 1.01 3.93
C SER A 79 -5.47 -0.15 2.96
N CYS A 80 -4.57 -1.13 3.01
CA CYS A 80 -4.62 -2.29 2.12
C CYS A 80 -5.95 -3.04 2.26
N SER A 81 -6.58 -3.33 1.11
CA SER A 81 -7.87 -3.98 0.98
C SER A 81 -7.89 -4.94 -0.21
N LEU A 82 -8.84 -5.86 -0.21
CA LEU A 82 -9.18 -6.71 -1.35
C LEU A 82 -10.54 -6.27 -1.87
N ALA A 83 -10.60 -5.91 -3.14
CA ALA A 83 -11.83 -5.62 -3.86
C ALA A 83 -12.30 -6.90 -4.57
N ARG A 84 -13.57 -7.25 -4.42
CA ARG A 84 -14.23 -8.38 -5.08
C ARG A 84 -15.49 -7.90 -5.78
N LEU A 85 -15.63 -8.27 -7.05
CA LEU A 85 -16.86 -8.09 -7.83
C LEU A 85 -17.58 -9.42 -7.91
N ASP A 86 -18.85 -9.45 -7.51
CA ASP A 86 -19.72 -10.58 -7.79
C ASP A 86 -20.15 -10.62 -9.27
N ASP A 87 -20.91 -11.65 -9.65
CA ASP A 87 -21.40 -11.82 -11.02
C ASP A 87 -22.37 -10.71 -11.46
N ASN A 88 -22.93 -9.94 -10.52
CA ASN A 88 -23.82 -8.82 -10.73
C ASN A 88 -23.10 -7.45 -10.64
N ASN A 89 -21.76 -7.45 -10.67
CA ASN A 89 -20.91 -6.27 -10.53
C ASN A 89 -21.13 -5.52 -9.20
N ARG A 90 -21.54 -6.22 -8.15
CA ARG A 90 -21.53 -5.69 -6.79
C ARG A 90 -20.12 -5.80 -6.23
N LEU A 91 -19.58 -4.64 -5.89
CA LEU A 91 -18.32 -4.48 -5.22
C LEU A 91 -18.47 -4.79 -3.74
N GLU A 92 -17.60 -5.65 -3.26
CA GLU A 92 -17.36 -5.90 -1.86
C GLU A 92 -15.90 -5.55 -1.55
N LEU A 93 -15.71 -4.76 -0.50
CA LEU A 93 -14.38 -4.52 0.05
C LEU A 93 -14.14 -5.35 1.32
N LEU A 94 -12.98 -6.01 1.34
CA LEU A 94 -12.44 -6.70 2.50
C LEU A 94 -11.19 -5.95 2.97
N LYS A 95 -11.07 -5.71 4.28
CA LYS A 95 -9.94 -4.98 4.87
C LYS A 95 -8.83 -5.95 5.26
N ARG A 96 -7.57 -5.56 5.01
CA ARG A 96 -6.43 -6.31 5.52
C ARG A 96 -6.39 -6.26 7.05
N TYR A 97 -6.24 -7.43 7.64
CA TYR A 97 -6.01 -7.64 9.05
C TYR A 97 -4.77 -8.52 9.23
N ASP A 98 -3.84 -8.13 10.10
CA ASP A 98 -2.69 -8.95 10.42
C ASP A 98 -2.97 -9.68 11.74
N ILE A 99 -3.25 -10.99 11.69
CA ILE A 99 -3.35 -11.83 12.88
C ILE A 99 -1.97 -11.87 13.55
N LYS A 100 -1.93 -11.55 14.84
CA LYS A 100 -0.70 -11.59 15.63
C LYS A 100 -0.71 -12.84 16.50
N PRO A 101 0.47 -13.43 16.79
CA PRO A 101 0.54 -14.51 17.76
C PRO A 101 0.11 -13.98 19.13
N ASP A 102 -0.59 -14.82 19.88
CA ASP A 102 -0.90 -14.53 21.26
C ASP A 102 0.41 -14.36 22.05
N LYS A 103 0.46 -13.34 22.92
CA LYS A 103 1.69 -12.96 23.59
C LYS A 103 2.17 -13.98 24.62
N LYS A 104 1.28 -14.84 25.12
CA LYS A 104 1.61 -15.81 26.17
C LYS A 104 1.99 -17.15 25.57
N THR A 105 1.23 -17.61 24.57
CA THR A 105 1.38 -18.92 23.96
C THR A 105 2.27 -18.89 22.71
N GLY A 106 2.39 -17.74 22.05
CA GLY A 106 3.07 -17.62 20.75
C GLY A 106 2.26 -18.19 19.59
N GLU A 107 1.04 -18.67 19.83
CA GLU A 107 0.18 -19.29 18.82
C GLU A 107 -0.62 -18.23 18.06
N PHE A 108 -0.78 -18.46 16.75
CA PHE A 108 -1.72 -17.70 15.95
C PHE A 108 -3.14 -18.25 16.18
N ARG A 109 -4.12 -17.36 16.31
CA ARG A 109 -5.53 -17.78 16.18
C ARG A 109 -5.84 -18.13 14.73
N ASP A 110 -6.87 -18.93 14.52
CA ASP A 110 -7.37 -19.23 13.18
C ASP A 110 -8.08 -18.01 12.56
N ALA A 111 -8.06 -17.96 11.23
CA ALA A 111 -8.91 -17.06 10.47
C ALA A 111 -10.36 -17.54 10.57
N GLU A 112 -11.32 -16.60 10.56
CA GLU A 112 -12.74 -16.93 10.56
C GLU A 112 -13.17 -17.39 9.16
N ASP A 113 -14.30 -18.11 9.03
CA ASP A 113 -14.70 -18.76 7.77
C ASP A 113 -14.93 -17.78 6.61
N ASP A 114 -15.29 -16.54 6.91
CA ASP A 114 -15.50 -15.46 5.94
C ASP A 114 -14.23 -14.62 5.67
N TRP A 115 -13.09 -15.02 6.25
CA TRP A 115 -11.80 -14.36 6.05
C TRP A 115 -11.01 -15.07 4.96
N ILE A 116 -10.31 -14.27 4.14
CA ILE A 116 -9.48 -14.75 3.04
C ILE A 116 -8.01 -14.66 3.43
N ILE A 117 -7.29 -15.77 3.37
CA ILE A 117 -5.84 -15.77 3.64
C ILE A 117 -5.13 -14.99 2.52
N CYS A 118 -4.19 -14.12 2.88
CA CYS A 118 -3.42 -13.37 1.89
C CYS A 118 -2.35 -14.28 1.26
N GLY A 119 -2.56 -14.64 -0.01
CA GLY A 119 -1.70 -15.58 -0.74
C GLY A 119 -1.89 -17.03 -0.28
N ASN A 120 -1.01 -17.93 -0.75
CA ASN A 120 -1.12 -19.37 -0.51
C ASN A 120 -0.39 -19.85 0.77
N HIS A 121 -0.27 -18.99 1.79
CA HIS A 121 0.53 -19.34 2.98
C HIS A 121 -0.28 -20.08 4.03
N PRO A 122 0.21 -21.22 4.54
CA PRO A 122 -0.41 -21.86 5.68
C PRO A 122 -0.29 -20.96 6.92
N LYS A 123 -1.14 -21.24 7.92
CA LYS A 123 -1.04 -20.65 9.25
C LYS A 123 0.38 -20.83 9.78
N PRO A 124 1.05 -19.77 10.28
CA PRO A 124 2.40 -19.90 10.82
C PRO A 124 2.44 -20.77 12.07
N GLU A 125 3.53 -21.50 12.24
CA GLU A 125 3.79 -22.30 13.44
C GLU A 125 4.04 -21.41 14.66
N ALA A 126 3.68 -21.92 15.83
CA ALA A 126 3.89 -21.26 17.11
C ALA A 126 5.39 -21.08 17.39
N GLY A 127 5.79 -19.89 17.83
CA GLY A 127 7.19 -19.58 18.12
C GLY A 127 8.09 -19.45 16.88
N GLY A 128 7.53 -19.51 15.68
CA GLY A 128 8.25 -19.24 14.43
C GLY A 128 8.68 -17.77 14.27
N PRO A 129 9.49 -17.46 13.25
CA PRO A 129 9.99 -16.10 13.02
C PRO A 129 8.92 -15.12 12.51
N VAL A 130 7.74 -15.62 12.13
CA VAL A 130 6.64 -14.81 11.60
C VAL A 130 5.97 -14.07 12.75
N THR A 131 5.83 -12.75 12.61
CA THR A 131 5.21 -11.89 13.64
C THR A 131 3.77 -11.48 13.31
N HIS A 132 3.33 -11.72 12.07
CA HIS A 132 2.05 -11.30 11.53
C HIS A 132 1.61 -12.30 10.46
N TRP A 133 0.37 -12.79 10.53
CA TRP A 133 -0.28 -13.61 9.51
C TRP A 133 -1.39 -12.79 8.83
N PRO A 134 -1.16 -12.31 7.60
CA PRO A 134 -2.07 -11.40 6.91
C PRO A 134 -3.27 -12.12 6.33
N VAL A 135 -4.45 -11.55 6.56
CA VAL A 135 -5.74 -12.02 6.06
C VAL A 135 -6.58 -10.82 5.61
N PHE A 136 -7.54 -11.03 4.73
CA PHE A 136 -8.58 -10.06 4.40
C PHE A 136 -9.86 -10.48 5.09
N ARG A 137 -10.49 -9.55 5.81
CA ARG A 137 -11.74 -9.80 6.53
C ARG A 137 -12.82 -8.82 6.10
N PRO A 138 -14.11 -9.13 6.28
CA PRO A 138 -15.17 -8.17 6.06
C PRO A 138 -14.97 -6.87 6.85
N ILE A 139 -15.35 -5.76 6.21
CA ILE A 139 -15.30 -4.44 6.85
C ILE A 139 -16.37 -4.35 7.94
N ASP A 140 -16.01 -3.79 9.09
CA ASP A 140 -17.00 -3.50 10.14
C ASP A 140 -17.87 -2.34 9.69
N ARG A 141 -19.12 -2.63 9.31
CA ARG A 141 -20.08 -1.63 8.80
C ARG A 141 -20.35 -0.48 9.79
N LYS A 142 -20.02 -0.64 11.09
CA LYS A 142 -20.15 0.44 12.10
C LYS A 142 -18.85 1.21 12.34
N GLY A 143 -17.70 0.56 12.13
CA GLY A 143 -16.38 1.11 12.47
C GLY A 143 -15.54 1.61 11.29
N ASP A 144 -15.71 1.03 10.10
CA ASP A 144 -14.82 1.23 8.95
C ASP A 144 -15.40 2.25 7.94
N LYS A 145 -15.79 3.43 8.44
CA LYS A 145 -16.46 4.49 7.65
C LYS A 145 -15.75 4.85 6.33
N HIS A 146 -14.42 4.84 6.32
CA HIS A 146 -13.66 5.16 5.11
C HIS A 146 -13.66 4.04 4.05
N HIS A 147 -13.70 2.77 4.47
CA HIS A 147 -13.83 1.66 3.50
C HIS A 147 -15.24 1.66 2.90
N LEU A 148 -16.27 1.99 3.71
CA LEU A 148 -17.64 2.15 3.22
C LEU A 148 -17.79 3.29 2.21
N ALA A 149 -17.13 4.42 2.47
CA ALA A 149 -17.12 5.54 1.53
C ALA A 149 -16.46 5.14 0.20
N ALA A 150 -15.32 4.43 0.27
CA ALA A 150 -14.61 3.92 -0.90
C ALA A 150 -15.45 2.92 -1.71
N GLU A 151 -16.06 1.95 -1.04
CA GLU A 151 -16.94 0.96 -1.65
C GLU A 151 -18.11 1.64 -2.38
N LYS A 152 -18.75 2.62 -1.74
CA LYS A 152 -19.87 3.36 -2.34
C LYS A 152 -19.44 4.14 -3.59
N LEU A 153 -18.34 4.89 -3.53
CA LEU A 153 -17.85 5.68 -4.65
C LEU A 153 -17.45 4.78 -5.83
N ALA A 154 -16.74 3.69 -5.55
CA ALA A 154 -16.34 2.74 -6.57
C ALA A 154 -17.55 2.01 -7.18
N GLN A 155 -18.56 1.65 -6.38
CA GLN A 155 -19.81 1.07 -6.90
C GLN A 155 -20.55 2.04 -7.83
N GLN A 156 -20.65 3.32 -7.47
CA GLN A 156 -21.27 4.34 -8.33
C GLN A 156 -20.55 4.47 -9.68
N TYR A 157 -19.23 4.35 -9.66
CA TYR A 157 -18.44 4.31 -10.88
C TYR A 157 -18.77 3.06 -11.71
N ILE A 158 -18.74 1.87 -11.11
CA ILE A 158 -19.06 0.60 -11.79
C ILE A 158 -20.47 0.65 -12.40
N ASP A 159 -21.47 1.14 -11.66
CA ASP A 159 -22.86 1.22 -12.11
C ASP A 159 -23.05 2.18 -13.30
N SER A 160 -22.18 3.19 -13.44
CA SER A 160 -22.24 4.19 -14.51
C SER A 160 -21.40 3.83 -15.75
N HIS A 161 -20.62 2.74 -15.70
CA HIS A 161 -19.68 2.35 -16.76
C HIS A 161 -20.03 0.96 -17.31
N PRO A 162 -20.65 0.87 -18.52
CA PRO A 162 -21.10 -0.40 -19.12
C PRO A 162 -19.98 -1.42 -19.39
N ASP A 163 -18.74 -0.98 -19.47
CA ASP A 163 -17.54 -1.79 -19.71
C ASP A 163 -16.84 -2.25 -18.43
N ALA A 164 -17.40 -1.95 -17.25
CA ALA A 164 -16.94 -2.46 -15.96
C ALA A 164 -16.95 -4.01 -15.88
N SER A 165 -17.62 -4.69 -16.83
CA SER A 165 -17.53 -6.15 -16.99
C SER A 165 -16.13 -6.66 -17.35
N SER A 166 -15.23 -5.77 -17.82
CA SER A 166 -13.83 -6.09 -18.12
C SER A 166 -12.91 -5.98 -16.91
N LEU A 167 -13.41 -5.49 -15.76
CA LEU A 167 -12.62 -5.38 -14.55
C LEU A 167 -12.27 -6.76 -14.00
N PRO A 168 -11.05 -6.94 -13.45
CA PRO A 168 -10.71 -8.14 -12.70
C PRO A 168 -11.75 -8.39 -11.60
N ARG A 169 -12.23 -9.64 -11.50
CA ARG A 169 -13.22 -10.02 -10.49
C ARG A 169 -12.69 -9.86 -9.07
N GLN A 170 -11.37 -9.91 -8.87
CA GLN A 170 -10.72 -9.67 -7.59
C GLN A 170 -9.37 -8.99 -7.80
N PHE A 171 -9.06 -7.99 -6.96
CA PHE A 171 -7.75 -7.34 -6.95
C PHE A 171 -7.46 -6.71 -5.59
N THR A 172 -6.18 -6.67 -5.21
CA THR A 172 -5.75 -5.94 -4.02
C THR A 172 -5.54 -4.46 -4.34
N CYS A 173 -5.87 -3.60 -3.40
CA CYS A 173 -5.77 -2.16 -3.53
C CYS A 173 -5.32 -1.51 -2.23
N GLU A 174 -4.81 -0.29 -2.32
CA GLU A 174 -4.74 0.63 -1.20
C GLU A 174 -5.95 1.57 -1.25
N ILE A 175 -6.59 1.78 -0.10
CA ILE A 175 -7.57 2.86 0.03
C ILE A 175 -6.84 4.14 0.45
N MET A 176 -6.87 5.14 -0.42
CA MET A 176 -6.15 6.42 -0.32
C MET A 176 -7.07 7.57 0.11
N GLY A 177 -6.47 8.65 0.63
CA GLY A 177 -7.16 9.82 1.17
C GLY A 177 -6.37 10.53 2.26
N THR A 178 -6.92 11.57 2.88
CA THR A 178 -6.13 12.45 3.77
C THR A 178 -5.69 11.80 5.09
N LYS A 179 -6.51 10.93 5.70
CA LYS A 179 -6.15 10.12 6.89
C LYS A 179 -6.97 8.83 6.95
N PHE A 180 -6.33 7.68 7.16
CA PHE A 180 -6.99 6.40 7.46
C PHE A 180 -6.61 5.90 8.85
N ASN A 181 -7.58 5.62 9.71
CA ASN A 181 -7.32 5.13 11.08
C ASN A 181 -6.30 5.98 11.84
N TYR A 182 -6.38 7.31 11.69
CA TYR A 182 -5.45 8.29 12.27
C TYR A 182 -4.00 8.19 11.78
N LYS A 183 -3.72 7.39 10.76
CA LYS A 183 -2.45 7.40 10.04
C LYS A 183 -2.55 8.37 8.86
N PRO A 184 -1.51 9.16 8.61
CA PRO A 184 -1.34 9.81 7.32
C PRO A 184 -1.40 8.76 6.21
N CYS A 185 -1.92 9.15 5.05
CA CYS A 185 -1.93 8.39 3.81
C CYS A 185 -1.55 9.36 2.68
N ASP A 186 -1.26 8.85 1.48
CA ASP A 186 -0.99 9.76 0.36
C ASP A 186 -2.23 10.64 0.13
N PRO A 187 -2.08 11.98 0.18
CA PRO A 187 -3.22 12.89 0.18
C PRO A 187 -3.92 12.85 -1.18
N MET A 188 -5.24 12.79 -1.13
CA MET A 188 -6.12 13.00 -2.27
C MET A 188 -6.95 14.23 -1.93
N ASP A 189 -6.65 15.34 -2.59
CA ASP A 189 -7.12 16.68 -2.20
C ASP A 189 -8.65 16.76 -2.05
N ASP A 190 -9.40 16.08 -2.92
CA ASP A 190 -10.87 16.22 -2.98
C ASP A 190 -11.67 14.92 -2.78
N HIS A 191 -11.01 13.77 -2.58
CA HIS A 191 -11.67 12.46 -2.61
C HIS A 191 -11.26 11.55 -1.45
N PRO A 192 -12.05 11.47 -0.37
CA PRO A 192 -11.83 10.46 0.66
C PRO A 192 -12.24 9.07 0.14
N GLY A 193 -11.32 8.10 0.21
CA GLY A 193 -11.67 6.70 -0.10
C GLY A 193 -11.45 6.31 -1.57
N VAL A 194 -10.39 6.80 -2.20
CA VAL A 194 -10.06 6.34 -3.56
C VAL A 194 -9.41 4.96 -3.50
N LEU A 195 -9.90 4.03 -4.31
CA LEU A 195 -9.28 2.72 -4.49
C LEU A 195 -8.14 2.84 -5.50
N VAL A 196 -6.93 2.51 -5.07
CA VAL A 196 -5.75 2.44 -5.93
C VAL A 196 -5.32 0.99 -6.00
N PRO A 197 -5.56 0.30 -7.13
CA PRO A 197 -5.04 -1.05 -7.32
C PRO A 197 -3.54 -1.12 -7.05
N HIS A 198 -3.10 -2.20 -6.41
CA HIS A 198 -1.67 -2.48 -6.32
C HIS A 198 -1.08 -2.63 -7.73
N ASN A 199 0.20 -2.27 -7.88
CA ASN A 199 0.93 -2.34 -9.14
C ASN A 199 0.37 -1.44 -10.25
N LEU A 200 -0.42 -0.41 -9.91
CA LEU A 200 -0.96 0.52 -10.89
C LEU A 200 0.12 1.40 -11.54
N VAL A 201 1.10 1.83 -10.75
CA VAL A 201 2.14 2.76 -11.21
C VAL A 201 3.47 2.03 -11.29
N GLU A 202 3.82 1.59 -12.49
CA GLU A 202 5.15 1.08 -12.80
C GLU A 202 6.16 2.24 -12.87
N VAL A 203 7.35 2.03 -12.30
CA VAL A 203 8.46 2.97 -12.34
C VAL A 203 9.56 2.35 -13.17
N ASP A 204 9.84 2.90 -14.34
CA ASP A 204 10.98 2.46 -15.13
C ASP A 204 12.28 3.01 -14.50
N ILE A 205 13.15 2.11 -14.04
CA ILE A 205 14.48 2.43 -13.52
C ILE A 205 15.50 1.80 -14.45
N HIS A 206 16.36 2.63 -15.04
CA HIS A 206 17.39 2.15 -15.97
C HIS A 206 18.35 1.19 -15.27
N SER A 207 18.86 0.20 -16.01
CA SER A 207 19.63 -0.91 -15.44
C SER A 207 20.87 -0.50 -14.65
N ASP A 208 21.52 0.59 -15.06
CA ASP A 208 22.67 1.21 -14.40
C ASP A 208 22.29 1.96 -13.10
N GLU A 209 21.04 2.40 -13.00
CA GLU A 209 20.47 3.06 -11.82
C GLU A 209 19.86 2.07 -10.81
N ARG A 210 19.79 0.77 -11.14
CA ARG A 210 19.29 -0.32 -10.24
C ARG A 210 20.32 -0.69 -9.17
N THR A 211 20.78 0.33 -8.45
CA THR A 211 21.75 0.26 -7.35
C THR A 211 21.18 0.98 -6.13
N TYR A 212 21.84 0.85 -4.98
CA TYR A 212 21.47 1.61 -3.77
C TYR A 212 21.34 3.12 -4.04
N TRP A 213 22.32 3.69 -4.76
CA TRP A 213 22.40 5.14 -5.00
C TRP A 213 21.41 5.60 -6.07
N GLY A 214 21.23 4.84 -7.15
CA GLY A 214 20.25 5.19 -8.18
C GLY A 214 18.82 5.13 -7.63
N ILE A 215 18.49 4.10 -6.85
CA ILE A 215 17.17 4.02 -6.19
C ILE A 215 16.99 5.14 -5.15
N LEU A 216 18.02 5.50 -4.39
CA LEU A 216 17.97 6.67 -3.51
C LEU A 216 17.65 7.95 -4.30
N SER A 217 18.30 8.15 -5.45
CA SER A 217 18.05 9.29 -6.34
C SER A 217 16.59 9.33 -6.81
N VAL A 218 16.04 8.19 -7.27
CA VAL A 218 14.63 8.08 -7.66
C VAL A 218 13.70 8.51 -6.51
N LEU A 219 13.93 8.00 -5.29
CA LEU A 219 13.11 8.38 -4.14
C LEU A 219 13.28 9.87 -3.81
N GLN A 220 14.47 10.46 -3.94
CA GLN A 220 14.65 11.90 -3.74
C GLN A 220 13.89 12.74 -4.77
N THR A 221 13.83 12.28 -6.03
CA THR A 221 13.06 12.92 -7.10
C THR A 221 11.55 12.90 -6.85
N TYR A 222 11.04 11.81 -6.27
CA TYR A 222 9.62 11.64 -5.94
C TYR A 222 9.42 11.68 -4.42
N PRO A 223 9.36 12.88 -3.80
CA PRO A 223 9.31 13.03 -2.34
C PRO A 223 8.07 12.39 -1.69
N THR A 224 7.03 12.19 -2.48
CA THR A 224 5.75 11.57 -2.13
C THR A 224 5.76 10.06 -2.25
N CYS A 225 6.82 9.50 -2.85
CA CYS A 225 6.96 8.05 -2.99
C CYS A 225 7.42 7.45 -1.68
N GLU A 226 6.51 6.77 -0.99
CA GLU A 226 6.79 6.05 0.26
C GLU A 226 7.83 4.93 0.08
N GLY A 227 7.91 4.37 -1.14
CA GLY A 227 8.82 3.31 -1.46
C GLY A 227 8.46 2.62 -2.76
N LEU A 228 9.16 1.54 -3.04
CA LEU A 228 8.95 0.71 -4.23
C LEU A 228 8.70 -0.73 -3.81
N VAL A 229 7.90 -1.43 -4.60
CA VAL A 229 7.81 -2.90 -4.60
C VAL A 229 8.52 -3.38 -5.85
N VAL A 230 9.43 -4.35 -5.71
CA VAL A 230 10.15 -4.94 -6.83
C VAL A 230 9.66 -6.37 -7.00
N TYR A 231 9.10 -6.69 -8.15
CA TYR A 231 8.73 -8.06 -8.51
C TYR A 231 9.87 -8.70 -9.30
N PRO A 232 10.31 -9.89 -8.92
CA PRO A 232 11.40 -10.57 -9.60
C PRO A 232 10.96 -11.07 -10.98
N ALA A 233 11.89 -11.05 -11.94
CA ALA A 233 11.69 -11.73 -13.22
C ALA A 233 11.63 -13.26 -13.05
N ASN A 234 12.34 -13.79 -12.03
CA ASN A 234 12.24 -15.19 -11.62
C ASN A 234 11.02 -15.37 -10.70
N PRO A 235 9.98 -16.13 -11.11
CA PRO A 235 8.76 -16.31 -10.33
C PRO A 235 8.94 -17.12 -9.04
N ASP A 236 10.09 -17.79 -8.87
CA ASP A 236 10.39 -18.55 -7.65
C ASP A 236 10.94 -17.65 -6.52
N LEU A 237 11.30 -16.40 -6.84
CA LEU A 237 11.76 -15.42 -5.85
C LEU A 237 10.56 -14.62 -5.29
N PRO A 238 10.62 -14.19 -4.01
CA PRO A 238 9.62 -13.32 -3.44
C PRO A 238 9.83 -11.85 -3.89
N PRO A 239 8.76 -11.04 -3.96
CA PRO A 239 8.87 -9.61 -4.18
C PRO A 239 9.57 -8.92 -3.00
N LEU A 240 10.33 -7.88 -3.32
CA LEU A 240 11.09 -7.08 -2.36
C LEU A 240 10.39 -5.76 -2.09
N LYS A 241 10.57 -5.23 -0.87
CA LYS A 241 10.09 -3.89 -0.49
C LYS A 241 11.27 -2.97 -0.24
N ILE A 242 11.28 -1.86 -0.94
CA ILE A 242 12.22 -0.75 -0.75
C ILE A 242 11.44 0.36 -0.06
N ARG A 243 11.84 0.74 1.14
CA ARG A 243 11.15 1.72 1.95
C ARG A 243 11.95 3.02 2.02
N ARG A 244 11.29 4.14 1.74
CA ARG A 244 11.90 5.48 1.80
C ARG A 244 12.46 5.79 3.17
N ASP A 245 11.70 5.55 4.24
CA ASP A 245 12.07 5.87 5.62
C ASP A 245 13.24 5.05 6.18
N VAL A 246 13.73 4.07 5.43
CA VAL A 246 14.91 3.26 5.75
C VAL A 246 16.17 3.85 5.11
N TYR A 247 16.06 4.78 4.16
CA TYR A 247 17.23 5.51 3.67
C TYR A 247 17.62 6.63 4.66
N PRO A 248 18.92 6.77 5.01
CA PRO A 248 19.38 7.87 5.84
C PRO A 248 18.98 9.24 5.26
N GLY A 249 18.36 10.07 6.09
CA GLY A 249 17.98 11.44 5.71
C GLY A 249 16.70 11.55 4.89
N LEU A 250 16.04 10.44 4.55
CA LEU A 250 14.69 10.47 3.98
C LEU A 250 13.64 10.20 5.05
N GLU A 251 12.58 11.00 5.04
CA GLU A 251 11.42 10.81 5.89
C GLU A 251 10.22 10.31 5.08
N TRP A 252 9.25 9.72 5.78
CA TRP A 252 7.95 9.41 5.21
C TRP A 252 7.26 10.70 4.70
N PRO A 253 6.55 10.66 3.56
CA PRO A 253 5.95 11.85 2.92
C PRO A 253 4.88 12.60 3.74
N ALA A 254 4.59 12.20 4.97
CA ALA A 254 3.44 12.67 5.75
C ALA A 254 3.68 13.91 6.63
N LYS A 255 4.90 14.42 6.73
CA LYS A 255 5.21 15.44 7.75
C LYS A 255 4.97 16.87 7.29
N ASP A 256 5.45 17.28 6.11
CA ASP A 256 5.42 18.68 5.68
C ASP A 256 5.49 18.81 4.14
N VAL A 257 4.84 17.89 3.41
CA VAL A 257 4.83 17.99 1.94
C VAL A 257 3.72 18.94 1.52
N GLU A 258 4.10 20.03 0.87
CA GLU A 258 3.14 21.00 0.34
C GLU A 258 2.20 20.30 -0.67
N PRO A 259 0.89 20.63 -0.72
CA PRO A 259 -0.10 19.95 -1.56
C PRO A 259 0.28 19.81 -3.05
N TRP A 260 1.04 20.78 -3.58
CA TRP A 260 1.53 20.79 -4.96
C TRP A 260 2.77 19.92 -5.18
N GLN A 261 3.46 19.51 -4.12
CA GLN A 261 4.52 18.50 -4.18
C GLN A 261 3.91 17.10 -4.08
N THR A 262 2.74 16.95 -3.43
CA THR A 262 1.87 15.76 -3.46
C THR A 262 1.02 15.62 -4.71
N SER A 263 1.06 16.58 -5.62
CA SER A 263 0.55 16.38 -6.97
C SER A 263 1.53 15.50 -7.77
N ILE A 264 1.72 14.27 -7.29
CA ILE A 264 1.49 13.17 -8.19
C ILE A 264 0.05 13.42 -8.62
N LYS A 265 -0.12 14.08 -9.78
CA LYS A 265 -1.20 13.70 -10.67
C LYS A 265 -0.89 12.25 -10.98
N VAL A 266 -1.12 11.35 -10.02
CA VAL A 266 -1.29 9.95 -10.35
C VAL A 266 -2.35 10.06 -11.41
N ALA A 267 -2.14 9.39 -12.53
CA ALA A 267 -3.21 9.10 -13.47
C ALA A 267 -4.24 8.18 -12.74
N MET A 268 -4.70 8.61 -11.58
CA MET A 268 -5.69 8.03 -10.72
C MET A 268 -7.01 8.55 -11.25
N ILE A 269 -7.49 7.68 -12.14
CA ILE A 269 -8.82 7.61 -12.72
C ILE A 269 -8.96 8.56 -13.92
N PRO A 270 -9.20 7.99 -15.13
CA PRO A 270 -9.84 6.70 -15.34
C PRO A 270 -8.92 5.71 -16.07
N TYR A 271 -8.56 4.61 -15.42
CA TYR A 271 -8.74 3.33 -16.09
C TYR A 271 -10.18 2.93 -15.82
N VAL A 272 -11.12 3.59 -16.49
CA VAL A 272 -11.47 3.32 -17.88
C VAL A 272 -11.35 4.56 -18.79
N THR A 273 -10.21 4.78 -19.45
CA THR A 273 -10.14 5.68 -20.62
C THR A 273 -9.41 4.99 -21.76
N THR A 274 -10.16 4.29 -22.59
CA THR A 274 -9.99 4.51 -24.02
C THR A 274 -10.81 5.74 -24.39
N GLY A 275 -10.13 6.86 -24.68
CA GLY A 275 -10.72 8.03 -25.32
C GLY A 275 -11.03 9.18 -24.37
N GLU A 276 -10.20 10.23 -24.47
CA GLU A 276 -10.49 11.64 -24.20
C GLU A 276 -11.67 11.96 -23.25
N LEU A 277 -11.36 12.33 -22.00
CA LEU A 277 -12.25 13.16 -21.20
C LEU A 277 -11.53 14.45 -20.80
N ALA A 278 -12.10 15.56 -21.28
CA ALA A 278 -11.72 16.91 -20.91
C ALA A 278 -12.11 17.20 -19.45
N TRP A 279 -11.25 17.94 -18.77
CA TRP A 279 -11.26 18.29 -17.35
C TRP A 279 -12.52 18.98 -16.77
N ASN A 280 -13.58 19.22 -17.55
CA ASN A 280 -14.59 20.23 -17.21
C ASN A 280 -15.94 19.69 -16.68
N ASP A 281 -16.16 18.38 -16.61
CA ASP A 281 -17.51 17.83 -16.34
C ASP A 281 -17.65 17.03 -15.03
N LEU A 282 -16.67 17.07 -14.12
CA LEU A 282 -16.87 16.52 -12.76
C LEU A 282 -17.62 17.54 -11.89
N PRO A 283 -18.70 17.14 -11.19
CA PRO A 283 -19.38 18.04 -10.27
C PRO A 283 -18.42 18.41 -9.15
N THR A 284 -18.03 19.68 -9.09
CA THR A 284 -17.38 20.26 -7.92
C THR A 284 -18.35 20.10 -6.75
N GLY A 285 -18.04 19.18 -5.84
CA GLY A 285 -18.91 18.85 -4.73
C GLY A 285 -19.22 20.09 -3.90
N ASP A 286 -20.49 20.50 -3.91
CA ASP A 286 -20.99 21.46 -2.95
C ASP A 286 -20.76 20.95 -1.53
N LYS A 287 -20.36 21.89 -0.67
CA LYS A 287 -20.14 21.70 0.76
C LYS A 287 -21.32 20.95 1.38
N VAL A 288 -21.05 19.78 1.95
CA VAL A 288 -21.97 19.12 2.86
C VAL A 288 -21.92 19.91 4.17
N ASP A 289 -22.71 20.98 4.25
CA ASP A 289 -23.05 21.64 5.49
C ASP A 289 -23.96 20.73 6.33
N GLY A 290 -23.57 20.49 7.58
CA GLY A 290 -24.50 20.10 8.65
C GLY A 290 -24.41 18.65 9.12
N ALA A 291 -23.79 18.46 10.29
CA ALA A 291 -24.29 17.52 11.29
C ALA A 291 -23.87 18.00 12.69
N VAL A 292 -24.87 18.51 13.41
CA VAL A 292 -24.91 18.62 14.88
C VAL A 292 -25.03 17.21 15.46
#